data_AF-A0A959T943-F1
#
_entry.id   AF-A0A959T943-F1
#
_cell.length_a   1.000
_cell.length_b   1.000
_cell.length_c   1.000
_cell.angle_alpha   90.00
_cell.angle_beta   90.00
_cell.angle_gamma   90.00
#
_symmetry.space_group_name_H-M   'P 1'
#
loop_
_entity.id
_entity.type
_entity.pdbx_description
1 polymer ?
#
loop_
_entity_poly.entity_id
_entity_poly.type
_entity_poly.pdbx_seq_one_letter_code
_entity_poly.pdbx_strand_id
1 'polypeptide(L)'
;MLALLGTVLLAACNKDPDPSTGGGGGGLGPTPYNLEMPAYFPPLPLTPDNELTEEGMELGRFLFYEERLSGDNTQSCGSCHAAPFSFTDNG
;
A
#
# COMPACT_ATOMS: atom_id res chain seq x y z
N MET A 1 -0.09 17.61 -40.10
CA MET A 1 -0.68 16.66 -39.14
C MET A 1 0.37 15.98 -38.23
N LEU A 2 1.54 15.53 -38.72
CA LEU A 2 2.57 14.96 -37.83
C LEU A 2 3.15 15.97 -36.80
N ALA A 3 3.34 17.24 -37.19
CA ALA A 3 3.88 18.26 -36.30
C ALA A 3 2.96 18.57 -35.09
N LEU A 4 1.64 18.52 -35.30
CA LEU A 4 0.64 18.69 -34.23
C LEU A 4 0.60 17.50 -33.27
N LEU A 5 0.87 16.28 -33.77
CA LEU A 5 0.94 15.09 -32.93
C LEU A 5 2.21 15.10 -32.05
N GLY A 6 3.33 15.59 -32.59
CA GLY A 6 4.59 15.74 -31.86
C GLY A 6 4.50 16.74 -30.71
N THR A 7 3.86 17.90 -30.91
CA THR A 7 3.72 18.91 -29.85
C THR A 7 2.82 18.44 -28.70
N VAL A 8 1.82 17.61 -28.98
CA VAL A 8 0.93 17.04 -27.95
C VAL A 8 1.67 16.01 -27.10
N LEU A 9 2.54 15.19 -27.69
CA LEU A 9 3.35 14.20 -26.97
C LEU A 9 4.38 14.84 -26.02
N LEU A 10 5.01 15.96 -26.42
CA LEU A 10 5.95 16.67 -25.53
C LEU A 10 5.24 17.43 -24.39
N ALA A 11 4.01 17.90 -24.60
CA ALA A 11 3.23 18.59 -23.55
C ALA A 11 2.62 17.64 -22.51
N ALA A 12 2.57 16.33 -22.80
CA ALA A 12 2.04 15.31 -21.90
C ALA A 12 3.05 14.81 -20.85
N CYS A 13 4.35 15.09 -21.02
CA CYS A 13 5.37 14.81 -20.01
C CYS A 13 5.45 15.92 -18.96
N ASN A 14 4.38 16.13 -18.21
CA ASN A 14 4.49 16.83 -16.92
C ASN A 14 4.65 15.78 -15.83
N LYS A 15 5.62 15.98 -14.93
CA LYS A 15 5.78 15.13 -13.76
C LYS A 15 4.54 15.37 -12.90
N ASP A 16 3.75 14.33 -12.69
CA ASP A 16 2.64 14.40 -11.74
C ASP A 16 3.20 14.86 -10.38
N PRO A 17 2.48 15.75 -9.67
CA PRO A 17 2.87 16.16 -8.35
C PRO A 17 3.03 14.90 -7.49
N ASP A 18 4.20 14.80 -6.87
CA ASP A 18 4.53 13.66 -6.04
C ASP A 18 3.54 13.61 -4.86
N PRO A 19 2.77 12.52 -4.70
CA PRO A 19 1.80 12.41 -3.62
C PRO A 19 2.43 12.49 -2.22
N SER A 20 3.76 12.38 -2.11
CA SER A 20 4.50 12.56 -0.86
C SER A 20 4.87 14.01 -0.53
N THR A 21 4.71 14.97 -1.46
CA THR A 21 4.89 16.41 -1.18
C THR A 21 3.52 17.10 -1.14
N GLY A 22 2.89 17.00 0.03
CA GLY A 22 1.49 17.35 0.24
C GLY A 22 1.06 18.77 -0.11
N GLY A 23 -0.23 18.90 -0.43
CA GLY A 23 -0.93 20.18 -0.44
C GLY A 23 -2.32 20.14 -1.08
N GLY A 24 -3.38 20.06 -0.26
CA GLY A 24 -4.70 20.53 -0.72
C GLY A 24 -5.97 20.05 0.00
N GLY A 25 -6.08 20.23 1.33
CA GLY A 25 -7.40 20.39 1.99
C GLY A 25 -7.65 19.60 3.27
N GLY A 26 -7.19 20.12 4.42
CA GLY A 26 -7.47 19.59 5.76
C GLY A 26 -6.35 18.69 6.29
N GLY A 27 -6.00 18.77 7.57
CA GLY A 27 -4.91 18.00 8.19
C GLY A 27 -5.18 16.49 8.28
N LEU A 28 -5.08 15.78 7.16
CA LEU A 28 -5.58 14.41 6.96
C LEU A 28 -4.48 13.47 6.45
N GLY A 29 -3.40 13.31 7.21
CA GLY A 29 -2.55 12.12 7.07
C GLY A 29 -3.29 10.88 7.57
N PRO A 30 -2.83 9.65 7.25
CA PRO A 30 -3.40 8.43 7.79
C PRO A 30 -3.39 8.46 9.33
N THR A 31 -4.45 7.92 9.93
CA THR A 31 -4.71 7.91 11.36
C THR A 31 -3.69 7.03 12.08
N PRO A 32 -2.82 7.58 12.95
CA PRO A 32 -1.84 6.79 13.68
C PRO A 32 -2.52 5.74 14.56
N TYR A 33 -2.00 4.51 14.54
CA TYR A 33 -2.52 3.42 15.35
C TYR A 33 -1.58 3.11 16.51
N ASN A 34 -2.09 3.25 17.74
CA ASN A 34 -1.35 2.93 18.95
C ASN A 34 -1.51 1.44 19.31
N LEU A 35 -0.53 0.61 18.94
CA LEU A 35 -0.55 -0.81 19.27
C LEU A 35 -0.27 -1.05 20.75
N GLU A 36 -1.22 -1.68 21.44
CA GLU A 36 -1.03 -2.19 22.80
C GLU A 36 -0.27 -3.52 22.76
N MET A 37 1.02 -3.48 23.11
CA MET A 37 1.88 -4.66 23.12
C MET A 37 2.10 -5.19 24.55
N PRO A 38 1.95 -6.50 24.80
CA PRO A 38 2.35 -7.09 26.07
C PRO A 38 3.86 -6.94 26.33
N ALA A 39 4.25 -6.70 27.59
CA ALA A 39 5.61 -6.36 27.97
C ALA A 39 6.69 -7.42 27.66
N TYR A 40 6.29 -8.65 27.36
CA TYR A 40 7.20 -9.76 27.06
C TYR A 40 7.53 -9.92 25.56
N PHE A 41 6.88 -9.13 24.68
CA PHE A 41 7.25 -9.08 23.26
C PHE A 41 8.40 -8.09 23.02
N PRO A 42 9.27 -8.35 22.03
CA PRO A 42 10.29 -7.40 21.61
C PRO A 42 9.64 -6.17 20.95
N PRO A 43 10.34 -5.02 20.94
CA PRO A 43 9.84 -3.81 20.28
C PRO A 43 9.60 -4.07 18.78
N LEU A 44 8.56 -3.44 18.22
CA LEU A 44 8.33 -3.48 16.78
C LEU A 44 9.41 -2.70 16.02
N PRO A 45 9.84 -3.18 14.84
CA PRO A 45 10.79 -2.48 13.98
C PRO A 45 10.09 -1.38 13.17
N LEU A 46 9.46 -0.41 13.84
CA LEU A 46 8.83 0.73 13.18
C LEU A 46 9.90 1.68 12.63
N THR A 47 9.73 2.14 11.38
CA THR A 47 10.58 3.16 10.77
C THR A 47 9.75 4.41 10.48
N PRO A 48 10.37 5.62 10.44
CA PRO A 48 9.64 6.85 10.11
C PRO A 48 8.97 6.82 8.74
N ASP A 49 9.50 6.01 7.81
CA ASP A 49 8.96 5.87 6.45
C ASP A 49 7.77 4.88 6.36
N ASN A 50 7.48 4.14 7.44
CA ASN A 50 6.38 3.18 7.51
C ASN A 50 5.78 3.15 8.92
N GLU A 51 5.18 4.27 9.33
CA GLU A 51 4.46 4.39 10.59
C GLU A 51 3.19 3.51 10.58
N LEU A 52 2.84 2.97 11.74
CA LEU A 52 1.66 2.14 11.90
C LEU A 52 0.39 3.01 11.93
N THR A 53 -0.51 2.77 10.97
CA THR A 53 -1.74 3.55 10.78
C THR A 53 -2.94 2.65 10.52
N GLU A 54 -4.15 3.12 10.84
CA GLU A 54 -5.38 2.36 10.61
C GLU A 54 -5.58 2.06 9.12
N GLU A 55 -5.42 3.07 8.27
CA GLU A 55 -5.59 2.96 6.82
C GLU A 55 -4.48 2.12 6.19
N GLY A 56 -3.25 2.19 6.72
CA GLY A 56 -2.13 1.35 6.27
C GLY A 56 -2.36 -0.13 6.55
N MET A 57 -2.88 -0.47 7.74
CA MET A 57 -3.24 -1.85 8.08
C MET A 57 -4.37 -2.38 7.20
N GLU A 58 -5.44 -1.59 7.00
CA GLU A 58 -6.57 -2.02 6.18
C GLU A 58 -6.19 -2.17 4.71
N LEU A 59 -5.37 -1.25 4.16
CA LEU A 59 -4.82 -1.38 2.82
C LEU A 59 -3.96 -2.65 2.70
N GLY A 60 -3.08 -2.91 3.67
CA GLY A 60 -2.28 -4.13 3.71
C GLY A 60 -3.14 -5.39 3.72
N ARG A 61 -4.24 -5.39 4.49
CA ARG A 61 -5.22 -6.48 4.51
C ARG A 61 -5.88 -6.68 3.13
N PHE A 62 -6.28 -5.62 2.44
CA PHE A 62 -6.83 -5.75 1.09
C PHE A 62 -5.82 -6.33 0.11
N LEU A 63 -4.59 -5.80 0.10
CA LEU A 63 -3.54 -6.26 -0.80
C LEU A 63 -3.14 -7.72 -0.54
N PHE A 64 -3.18 -8.19 0.71
CA PHE A 64 -2.88 -9.57 1.07
C PHE A 64 -3.80 -10.59 0.37
N TYR A 65 -5.05 -10.20 0.10
CA TYR A 65 -6.05 -11.04 -0.59
C TYR A 65 -6.25 -10.67 -2.06
N GLU A 66 -5.49 -9.72 -2.62
CA GLU A 66 -5.62 -9.27 -4.00
C GLU A 66 -4.85 -10.18 -4.96
N GLU A 67 -5.56 -10.83 -5.89
CA GLU A 67 -4.96 -11.72 -6.89
C GLU A 67 -4.22 -10.95 -7.98
N ARG A 68 -4.67 -9.73 -8.30
CA ARG A 68 -4.06 -8.87 -9.33
C ARG A 68 -2.63 -8.45 -9.02
N LEU A 69 -2.17 -8.70 -7.79
CA LEU A 69 -0.79 -8.49 -7.39
C LEU A 69 0.14 -9.62 -7.88
N SER A 70 -0.40 -10.79 -8.23
CA SER A 70 0.36 -11.86 -8.90
C SER A 70 0.58 -11.57 -10.39
N GLY A 71 1.63 -12.15 -10.96
CA GLY A 71 2.01 -11.90 -12.35
C GLY A 71 0.97 -12.31 -13.41
N ASP A 72 0.07 -13.24 -13.07
CA ASP A 72 -0.98 -13.73 -13.96
C ASP A 72 -2.41 -13.50 -13.43
N ASN A 73 -2.56 -12.80 -12.29
CA ASN A 73 -3.82 -12.54 -11.60
C ASN A 73 -4.54 -13.79 -11.10
N THR A 74 -3.82 -14.85 -10.73
CA THR A 74 -4.43 -16.11 -10.26
C THR A 74 -4.18 -16.41 -8.79
N GLN A 75 -3.26 -15.69 -8.14
CA GLN A 75 -2.82 -15.98 -6.77
C GLN A 75 -2.74 -14.71 -5.92
N SER A 76 -3.15 -14.79 -4.67
CA SER A 76 -2.91 -13.76 -3.65
C SER A 76 -1.96 -14.31 -2.58
N CYS A 77 -1.62 -13.51 -1.57
CA CYS A 77 -0.89 -14.06 -0.42
C CYS A 77 -1.80 -15.01 0.37
N GLY A 78 -3.07 -14.63 0.53
CA GLY A 78 -4.06 -15.36 1.33
C GLY A 78 -4.49 -16.72 0.78
N SER A 79 -4.17 -17.05 -0.47
CA SER A 79 -4.45 -18.37 -1.04
C SER A 79 -3.57 -19.48 -0.47
N CYS A 80 -2.33 -19.16 -0.09
CA CYS A 80 -1.40 -20.08 0.60
C CYS A 80 -1.18 -19.70 2.07
N HIS A 81 -1.57 -18.49 2.49
CA HIS A 81 -1.51 -18.05 3.88
C HIS A 81 -2.93 -17.77 4.39
N ALA A 82 -3.74 -18.83 4.50
CA ALA A 82 -5.17 -18.69 4.77
C ALA A 82 -5.47 -18.54 6.27
N ALA A 83 -6.29 -17.55 6.63
CA ALA A 83 -6.67 -17.31 8.03
C ALA A 83 -7.27 -18.55 8.75
N PRO A 84 -8.13 -19.40 8.12
CA PRO A 84 -8.63 -20.62 8.74
C PRO A 84 -7.53 -21.63 9.13
N PHE A 85 -6.37 -21.56 8.47
CA PHE A 85 -5.20 -22.41 8.74
C PHE A 85 -4.08 -21.64 9.46
N SER A 86 -4.43 -20.62 10.25
CA SER A 86 -3.45 -19.77 10.95
C SER A 86 -2.40 -19.15 10.02
N PHE A 87 -2.84 -18.72 8.84
CA PHE A 87 -1.99 -18.14 7.78
C PHE A 87 -0.94 -19.11 7.24
N THR A 88 -1.24 -20.41 7.23
CA THR A 88 -0.48 -21.44 6.49
C THR A 88 -1.30 -21.98 5.32
N ASP A 89 -0.71 -22.89 4.56
CA ASP A 89 -1.29 -23.42 3.32
C ASP A 89 -2.38 -24.45 3.63
N ASN A 90 -2.05 -25.52 4.36
CA ASN A 90 -2.95 -26.66 4.60
C ASN A 90 -2.89 -27.23 6.03
N GLY A 91 -2.38 -26.45 7.00
CA GLY A 91 -2.22 -26.86 8.40
C GLY A 91 -0.86 -27.45 8.75
#